data_AF-A0A8J7BPD0-F1
#
_entry.id   AF-A0A8J7BPD0-F1
#
_cell.length_a   1.000
_cell.length_b   1.000
_cell.length_c   1.000
_cell.angle_alpha   90.00
_cell.angle_beta   90.00
_cell.angle_gamma   90.00
#
_symmetry.space_group_name_H-M   'P 1'
#
loop_
_entity.id
_entity.type
_entity.pdbx_description
1 polymer ?
#
loop_
_entity_poly.entity_id
_entity_poly.type
_entity_poly.pdbx_seq_one_letter_code
_entity_poly.pdbx_strand_id
1 'polypeptide(L)' 'MTWQCPYTPLELHQLNPDDFAYGDRVVLPDGRTGMVSKVGYKYGHVDADSGADWKGYLSELRPAILDEVGQPRVQQLSLL' A
#
# COMPACT_ATOMS: atom_id res chain seq x y z
N MET A 1 -20.08 -4.82 24.89
CA MET A 1 -18.84 -5.59 24.69
C MET A 1 -17.98 -4.87 23.68
N THR A 2 -16.76 -4.47 24.04
CA THR A 2 -15.73 -4.11 23.07
C THR A 2 -15.13 -5.41 22.53
N TRP A 3 -15.30 -5.68 21.25
CA TRP A 3 -14.62 -6.80 20.60
C TRP A 3 -13.10 -6.56 20.69
N GLN A 4 -12.37 -7.51 21.26
CA GLN A 4 -10.91 -7.52 21.23
C GLN A 4 -10.47 -8.52 20.17
N CYS A 5 -9.60 -8.06 19.27
CA CYS A 5 -8.97 -8.93 18.28
C CYS A 5 -8.13 -9.98 19.04
N PRO A 6 -8.33 -11.28 18.78
CA PRO A 6 -7.55 -12.32 19.45
C PRO A 6 -6.10 -12.41 18.94
N TYR A 7 -5.77 -11.68 17.86
CA TYR A 7 -4.46 -11.69 17.22
C TYR A 7 -3.67 -10.42 17.54
N THR A 8 -2.39 -10.60 17.80
CA THR A 8 -1.40 -9.53 17.91
C THR A 8 -1.16 -8.84 16.56
N PRO A 9 -0.65 -7.59 16.53
CA PRO A 9 -0.26 -6.94 15.29
C PRO A 9 0.75 -7.75 14.45
N LEU A 10 1.65 -8.50 15.11
CA LEU A 10 2.63 -9.34 14.42
C LEU A 10 1.97 -10.54 13.73
N GLU A 11 1.03 -11.22 14.40
CA GLU A 11 0.27 -12.33 13.79
C GLU A 11 -0.58 -11.83 12.62
N LEU A 12 -1.21 -10.67 12.75
CA LEU A 12 -1.96 -10.05 11.65
C LEU A 12 -1.06 -9.74 10.45
N HIS A 13 0.16 -9.27 10.68
CA HIS A 13 1.14 -9.06 9.61
C HIS A 13 1.58 -10.37 8.95
N GLN A 14 1.85 -11.42 9.71
CA GLN A 14 2.22 -12.75 9.17
C GLN A 14 1.10 -13.40 8.36
N LEU A 15 -0.16 -13.05 8.65
CA LEU A 15 -1.31 -13.55 7.92
C LEU A 15 -1.64 -12.70 6.68
N ASN A 16 -0.95 -11.58 6.44
CA ASN A 16 -1.21 -10.70 5.30
C ASN A 16 -1.17 -11.49 3.97
N PRO A 17 -2.29 -11.61 3.23
CA PRO A 17 -2.31 -12.34 1.97
C PRO A 17 -1.68 -11.56 0.81
N ASP A 18 -1.52 -10.24 0.97
CA ASP A 18 -1.04 -9.33 -0.07
C ASP A 18 0.49 -9.09 0.01
N ASP A 19 1.19 -9.78 0.92
CA ASP A 19 2.66 -9.81 1.09
C ASP A 19 3.36 -8.44 1.24
N PHE A 20 2.61 -7.39 1.54
CA PHE A 20 3.18 -6.08 1.87
C PHE A 20 3.83 -6.07 3.24
N ALA A 21 4.99 -5.42 3.33
CA ALA A 21 5.76 -5.18 4.54
C ALA A 21 5.77 -3.69 4.93
N TYR A 22 6.12 -3.43 6.19
CA TYR A 22 6.42 -2.09 6.64
C TYR A 22 7.62 -1.53 5.86
N GLY A 23 7.50 -0.31 5.34
CA GLY A 23 8.54 0.32 4.52
C GLY A 23 8.47 -0.04 3.03
N ASP A 24 7.44 -0.75 2.58
CA ASP A 24 7.23 -0.96 1.15
C ASP A 24 6.74 0.30 0.46
N ARG A 25 7.28 0.54 -0.73
CA ARG A 25 6.85 1.62 -1.62
C ARG A 25 5.64 1.16 -2.42
N VAL A 26 4.54 1.90 -2.35
CA VAL A 26 3.28 1.53 -3.00
C VAL A 26 2.64 2.69 -3.75
N VAL A 27 1.82 2.35 -4.73
CA VAL A 27 0.93 3.26 -5.45
C VAL A 27 -0.48 3.11 -4.86
N LEU A 28 -1.04 4.21 -4.40
CA LEU A 28 -2.38 4.35 -3.87
C LEU A 28 -3.44 4.24 -4.99
N PRO A 29 -4.72 3.98 -4.65
CA PRO A 29 -5.81 3.88 -5.63
C PRO A 29 -6.03 5.15 -6.45
N ASP A 30 -5.70 6.31 -5.89
CA ASP A 30 -5.76 7.62 -6.55
C ASP A 30 -4.54 7.94 -7.41
N GLY A 31 -3.58 7.01 -7.52
CA GLY A 31 -2.38 7.13 -8.33
C GLY A 31 -1.22 7.84 -7.63
N ARG A 32 -1.37 8.32 -6.39
CA ARG A 32 -0.26 8.87 -5.60
C ARG A 32 0.65 7.75 -5.09
N THR A 33 1.89 8.08 -4.77
CA THR A 33 2.83 7.17 -4.13
C THR A 33 2.94 7.43 -2.63
N GLY A 34 3.32 6.40 -1.89
CA GLY A 34 3.59 6.51 -0.46
C GLY A 34 4.39 5.34 0.07
N MET A 35 4.64 5.38 1.38
CA MET A 35 5.35 4.33 2.12
C MET A 35 4.39 3.62 3.08
N VAL A 36 4.38 2.29 3.06
CA VAL A 36 3.57 1.50 3.99
C VAL A 36 4.07 1.73 5.42
N SER A 37 3.25 2.34 6.27
CA SER A 37 3.59 2.67 7.65
C SER A 37 2.98 1.72 8.68
N LYS A 38 1.94 0.97 8.31
CA LYS A 38 1.39 -0.15 9.11
C LYS A 38 0.80 -1.22 8.21
N VAL A 39 1.00 -2.47 8.61
CA VAL A 39 0.41 -3.65 7.97
C VAL A 39 -0.37 -4.44 9.01
N GLY A 40 -1.62 -4.76 8.69
CA GLY A 40 -2.40 -5.78 9.38
C GLY A 40 -2.73 -6.93 8.44
N TYR A 41 -3.80 -7.67 8.74
CA TYR A 41 -4.21 -8.82 7.92
C TYR A 41 -4.66 -8.42 6.51
N LYS A 42 -5.67 -7.56 6.38
CA LYS A 42 -6.17 -7.08 5.07
C LYS A 42 -6.08 -5.57 4.90
N TYR A 43 -5.74 -4.88 5.97
CA TYR A 43 -5.78 -3.42 6.03
C TYR A 43 -4.38 -2.88 6.27
N GLY A 44 -4.09 -1.76 5.62
CA GLY A 44 -2.82 -1.07 5.72
C GLY A 44 -2.98 0.41 6.02
N HIS A 45 -1.87 1.00 6.42
CA HIS A 45 -1.67 2.43 6.46
C HIS A 45 -0.50 2.80 5.56
N VAL A 46 -0.68 3.84 4.76
CA VAL A 46 0.35 4.35 3.86
C VAL A 46 0.52 5.83 4.11
N ASP A 47 1.74 6.24 4.42
CA ASP A 47 2.11 7.64 4.53
C ASP A 47 2.37 8.14 3.11
N ALA A 48 1.43 8.90 2.55
CA ALA A 48 1.53 9.40 1.19
C ALA A 48 2.57 10.53 1.10
N ASP A 49 3.32 10.58 -0.01
CA ASP A 49 4.36 11.62 -0.18
C ASP A 49 3.79 13.04 -0.18
N SER A 50 2.55 13.18 -0.63
CA SER A 50 1.83 14.46 -0.66
C SER A 50 1.21 14.84 0.69
N GLY A 51 1.51 14.10 1.77
CA GLY A 51 1.19 14.44 3.17
C GLY A 51 -0.15 13.96 3.72
N ALA A 52 -1.07 13.47 2.88
CA ALA A 52 -2.34 12.91 3.36
C ALA A 52 -2.27 11.39 3.41
N ASP A 53 -2.22 10.84 4.63
CA ASP A 53 -2.17 9.40 4.87
C ASP A 53 -3.38 8.67 4.27
N TRP A 54 -3.15 7.45 3.80
CA TRP A 54 -4.17 6.56 3.27
C TRP A 54 -4.37 5.35 4.19
N LYS A 55 -5.64 4.99 4.42
CA LYS A 55 -6.08 3.84 5.22
C LYS A 55 -7.08 3.03 4.40
N GLY A 56 -6.84 1.76 4.18
CA GLY A 56 -7.73 0.94 3.37
C GLY A 56 -7.26 -0.50 3.23
N TYR A 57 -7.81 -1.18 2.22
CA TYR A 57 -7.49 -2.58 1.95
C TYR A 57 -6.19 -2.71 1.18
N LEU A 58 -5.30 -3.58 1.64
CA LEU A 58 -4.00 -3.82 1.01
C LEU A 58 -4.14 -4.27 -0.46
N SER A 59 -5.23 -4.98 -0.79
CA SER A 59 -5.57 -5.36 -2.18
C SER A 59 -5.79 -4.20 -3.15
N GLU A 60 -6.03 -2.98 -2.64
CA GLU A 60 -6.19 -1.77 -3.48
C GLU A 60 -4.83 -1.10 -3.79
N LEU A 61 -3.78 -1.52 -3.11
CA LEU A 61 -2.42 -1.04 -3.30
C LEU A 61 -1.74 -1.81 -4.43
N ARG A 62 -0.82 -1.13 -5.10
CA ARG A 62 0.10 -1.78 -6.05
C ARG A 62 1.53 -1.52 -5.63
N PRO A 63 2.44 -2.51 -5.76
CA PRO A 63 3.87 -2.26 -5.56
C PRO A 63 4.34 -1.15 -6.49
N ALA A 64 5.10 -0.19 -5.97
CA ALA A 64 5.73 0.81 -6.80
C ALA A 64 6.96 0.17 -7.50
N ILE A 65 6.93 0.10 -8.83
CA ILE A 65 8.10 -0.31 -9.60
C ILE A 65 9.03 0.90 -9.63
N LEU A 66 10.31 0.72 -9.23
CA LEU A 66 11.31 1.79 -9.12
C LEU A 66 11.46 2.64 -10.40
N ASP A 67 11.15 2.09 -11.57
CA ASP A 67 11.17 2.79 -12.86
C ASP A 67 10.03 3.82 -13.05
N GLU A 68 8.92 3.69 -12.31
CA GLU A 68 7.79 4.65 -12.34
C GLU A 68 7.99 5.85 -11.40
N VAL A 69 8.94 5.79 -10.46
CA VAL A 69 9.19 6.86 -9.48
C VAL A 69 9.96 8.04 -10.12
N GLY A 70 10.46 7.87 -11.34
CA GLY A 70 11.26 8.86 -12.06
C GLY A 70 10.74 9.29 -13.45
N GLN A 71 9.65 8.71 -13.95
CA GLN A 71 9.12 9.10 -15.27
C GLN A 71 7.65 9.49 -15.21
N PRO A 72 7.27 10.72 -15.61
CA PRO A 72 5.87 11.01 -15.90
C PRO A 72 5.40 9.99 -16.95
N ARG A 73 4.25 9.35 -16.71
CA ARG A 73 3.56 8.48 -17.68
C ARG A 73 3.18 9.28 -18.93
N VAL A 74 4.16 9.58 -19.77
CA VAL A 74 3.99 9.99 -21.15
C VAL A 74 4.74 8.97 -21.97
N GLN A 75 4.07 7.84 -22.20
CA GLN A 75 4.16 7.00 -23.40
C GLN A 75 3.53 5.65 -23.06
N GLN A 76 2.34 5.39 -23.60
CA GLN A 76 2.13 4.27 -24.52
C GLN A 76 0.70 4.32 -25.10
N LEU A 77 0.37 5.39 -25.83
CA LEU A 77 -0.67 5.33 -26.85
C LEU A 77 0.02 5.45 -28.21
N SER A 78 0.69 4.37 -28.59
CA SER A 78 1.14 4.16 -29.96
C SER A 78 1.18 2.67 -30.21
N LEU A 79 0.03 2.13 -30.58
CA LEU A 79 -0.11 0.94 -31.41
C LEU A 79 -1.59 0.83 -31.78
N LEU A 80 -1.98 1.59 -32.82
CA LEU A 80 -2.52 1.08 -34.08
C LEU A 80 -2.92 2.28 -34.97
#